data_AF-A0A7V3XFG2-F1
#
_entry.id   AF-A0A7V3XFG2-F1
#
_cell.length_a   1.000
_cell.length_b   1.000
_cell.length_c   1.000
_cell.angle_alpha   90.00
_cell.angle_beta   90.00
_cell.angle_gamma   90.00
#
_symmetry.space_group_name_H-M   'P 1'
#
loop_
_entity.id
_entity.type
_entity.pdbx_description
1 polymer ?
#
loop_
_entity_poly.entity_id
_entity_poly.type
_entity_poly.pdbx_seq_one_letter_code
_entity_poly.pdbx_strand_id
1 'polypeptide(L)'
;MKLRESIHKAAQIVWYRQKLANVTRKKEKVFGKLGRTYYELLKKNDENPLTHPAISSCIHQIILFNEQIGKLQEELDELDRAFPALKKPARLKGEK
;
A
#
# COMPACT_ATOMS: atom_id res chain seq x y z
N MET A 1 -13.47 28.84 -2.48
CA MET A 1 -13.11 27.64 -1.71
C MET A 1 -12.66 28.08 -0.32
N LYS A 2 -13.28 27.61 0.77
CA LYS A 2 -13.01 28.11 2.13
C LYS A 2 -11.73 27.43 2.66
N LEU A 3 -10.79 28.18 3.24
CA LEU A 3 -9.50 27.68 3.77
C LEU A 3 -9.60 26.36 4.55
N ARG A 4 -10.67 26.18 5.33
CA ARG A 4 -10.98 24.96 6.10
C ARG A 4 -11.12 23.70 5.24
N GLU A 5 -11.74 23.84 4.07
CA GLU A 5 -11.94 22.75 3.11
C GLU A 5 -10.61 22.31 2.50
N SER A 6 -9.76 23.25 2.11
CA SER A 6 -8.42 22.96 1.59
C SER A 6 -7.53 22.23 2.61
N ILE A 7 -7.56 22.65 3.88
CA ILE A 7 -6.84 22.00 4.98
C ILE A 7 -7.35 20.57 5.18
N HIS A 8 -8.68 20.38 5.19
CA HIS A 8 -9.28 19.06 5.34
C HIS A 8 -8.87 18.11 4.19
N LYS A 9 -8.91 18.58 2.94
CA LYS A 9 -8.48 17.80 1.78
C LYS A 9 -6.99 17.47 1.80
N ALA A 10 -6.13 18.41 2.22
CA ALA A 10 -4.71 18.15 2.39
C ALA A 10 -4.45 17.06 3.44
N ALA A 11 -5.16 17.10 4.56
CA ALA A 11 -5.07 16.06 5.60
C ALA A 11 -5.55 14.69 5.08
N GLN A 12 -6.62 14.65 4.29
CA GLN A 12 -7.10 13.43 3.63
C GLN A 12 -6.01 12.84 2.72
N ILE A 13 -5.41 13.63 1.83
CA ILE A 13 -4.33 13.19 0.93
C ILE A 13 -3.15 12.59 1.70
N VAL A 14 -2.71 13.27 2.77
CA VAL A 14 -1.62 12.77 3.64
C VAL A 14 -2.00 11.45 4.29
N TRP A 15 -3.23 11.33 4.79
CA TRP A 15 -3.74 10.10 5.38
C TRP A 15 -3.77 8.94 4.39
N TYR A 16 -4.26 9.15 3.17
CA TYR A 16 -4.29 8.13 2.11
C TYR A 16 -2.87 7.67 1.75
N ARG A 17 -1.93 8.60 1.58
CA ARG A 17 -0.52 8.26 1.31
C ARG A 17 0.10 7.42 2.42
N GLN A 18 -0.15 7.79 3.68
CA GLN A 18 0.34 7.02 4.83
C GLN A 18 -0.30 5.63 4.91
N LYS A 19 -1.62 5.54 4.64
CA LYS A 19 -2.34 4.27 4.64
C LYS A 19 -1.85 3.35 3.52
N LEU A 20 -1.64 3.89 2.31
CA LEU A 20 -1.07 3.16 1.18
C LEU A 20 0.32 2.60 1.54
N ALA A 21 1.22 3.43 2.08
CA ALA A 21 2.54 2.99 2.52
C ALA A 21 2.47 1.87 3.58
N ASN A 22 1.53 1.97 4.53
CA ASN A 22 1.32 0.96 5.56
C ASN A 22 0.83 -0.38 4.97
N VAL A 23 -0.12 -0.36 4.03
CA VAL A 23 -0.64 -1.56 3.37
C VAL A 23 0.45 -2.20 2.51
N THR A 24 1.21 -1.42 1.74
CA THR A 24 2.34 -1.91 0.94
C THR A 24 3.39 -2.60 1.83
N ARG A 25 3.76 -1.99 2.96
CA ARG A 25 4.70 -2.61 3.91
C ARG A 25 4.17 -3.92 4.49
N LYS A 26 2.86 -4.04 4.76
CA LYS A 26 2.25 -5.30 5.20
C LYS A 26 2.34 -6.37 4.11
N LYS A 27 2.09 -6.00 2.85
CA LYS A 27 2.23 -6.89 1.70
C LYS A 27 3.66 -7.44 1.59
N GLU A 28 4.67 -6.58 1.68
CA GLU A 28 6.08 -6.97 1.62
C GLU A 28 6.46 -7.98 2.72
N LYS A 29 5.95 -7.78 3.94
CA LYS A 29 6.17 -8.74 5.04
C LYS A 29 5.58 -10.12 4.72
N VAL A 30 4.37 -10.16 4.16
CA VAL A 30 3.72 -11.43 3.77
C VAL A 30 4.46 -12.06 2.58
N PHE A 31 4.90 -11.28 1.61
CA PHE A 31 5.71 -11.77 0.49
C PHE A 31 7.03 -12.39 0.96
N GLY A 32 7.71 -11.75 1.92
CA GLY A 32 8.89 -12.31 2.55
C GLY A 32 8.61 -13.62 3.32
N LYS A 33 7.44 -13.72 3.97
CA LYS A 33 6.99 -14.96 4.63
C LYS A 33 6.70 -16.07 3.61
N LEU A 34 6.07 -15.73 2.49
CA LEU A 34 5.80 -16.66 1.39
C LEU A 34 7.10 -17.29 0.88
N GLY A 35 8.11 -16.48 0.56
CA GLY A 35 9.40 -16.97 0.07
C GLY A 35 10.11 -17.89 1.06
N ARG A 36 10.14 -17.53 2.36
CA ARG A 36 10.73 -18.39 3.40
C ARG A 36 9.99 -19.72 3.56
N THR A 37 8.66 -19.68 3.64
CA THR A 37 7.83 -20.89 3.76
C THR A 37 8.04 -21.81 2.56
N TYR A 38 8.06 -21.25 1.35
CA TYR A 38 8.26 -22.02 0.13
C TYR A 38 9.63 -22.74 0.13
N TYR A 39 10.68 -22.01 0.51
CA TYR A 39 12.02 -22.59 0.61
C TYR A 39 12.13 -23.69 1.69
N GLU A 40 11.47 -23.53 2.83
CA GLU A 40 11.42 -24.55 3.88
C GLU A 40 10.69 -25.83 3.43
N LEU A 41 9.62 -25.69 2.65
CA LEU A 41 8.89 -26.84 2.09
C LEU A 41 9.72 -27.57 1.03
N LEU A 42 10.42 -26.84 0.16
CA LEU A 42 11.37 -27.43 -0.78
C LEU A 42 12.47 -28.23 -0.06
N LYS A 43 13.02 -27.71 1.04
CA LYS A 43 14.00 -28.42 1.87
C LYS A 43 13.48 -29.72 2.47
N LYS A 44 12.17 -29.81 2.70
CA LYS A 44 11.51 -31.01 3.24
C LYS A 44 11.14 -32.03 2.16
N ASN A 45 11.50 -31.78 0.89
CA ASN A 45 11.07 -32.57 -0.27
C ASN A 45 9.55 -32.72 -0.34
N ASP A 46 8.80 -31.67 0.02
CA ASP A 46 7.36 -31.63 -0.25
C ASP A 46 7.16 -31.71 -1.77
N GLU A 47 6.39 -32.69 -2.23
CA GLU A 47 6.17 -32.95 -3.66
C GLU A 47 5.53 -31.75 -4.37
N ASN A 48 4.75 -30.94 -3.64
CA ASN A 48 4.14 -29.75 -4.20
C ASN A 48 3.95 -28.64 -3.15
N PRO A 49 4.98 -27.81 -2.91
CA PRO A 49 4.89 -26.71 -1.96
C PRO A 49 3.77 -25.71 -2.27
N LEU A 50 3.35 -25.60 -3.54
CA LEU A 50 2.33 -24.62 -3.96
C LEU A 50 0.93 -24.98 -3.47
N THR A 51 0.64 -26.27 -3.26
CA THR A 51 -0.64 -26.71 -2.69
C THR A 51 -0.65 -26.66 -1.16
N HIS A 52 0.50 -26.39 -0.53
CA HIS A 52 0.60 -26.33 0.92
C HIS A 52 -0.28 -25.18 1.47
N PRO A 53 -1.11 -25.43 2.51
CA PRO A 53 -2.06 -24.43 3.03
C PRO A 53 -1.41 -23.09 3.44
N ALA A 54 -0.18 -23.14 3.97
CA ALA A 54 0.56 -21.94 4.35
C ALA A 54 0.94 -21.06 3.14
N ILE A 55 1.24 -21.67 1.99
CA ILE A 55 1.52 -20.96 0.74
C ILE A 55 0.23 -20.34 0.20
N SER A 56 -0.84 -21.13 0.12
CA SER A 56 -2.17 -20.66 -0.29
C SER A 56 -2.65 -19.47 0.56
N SER A 57 -2.50 -19.54 1.88
CA SER A 57 -2.85 -18.44 2.79
C SER A 57 -2.03 -17.16 2.53
N CYS A 58 -0.74 -17.28 2.24
CA CYS A 58 0.10 -16.12 1.93
C CYS A 58 -0.30 -15.49 0.58
N ILE A 59 -0.58 -16.30 -0.44
CA ILE A 59 -1.05 -15.85 -1.75
C ILE A 59 -2.38 -15.09 -1.61
N HIS A 60 -3.34 -15.66 -0.88
CA HIS A 60 -4.63 -15.00 -0.64
C HIS A 60 -4.44 -13.63 0.04
N GLN A 61 -3.61 -13.54 1.08
CA GLN A 61 -3.31 -12.26 1.73
C GLN A 61 -2.69 -11.24 0.76
N ILE A 62 -1.78 -11.66 -0.13
CA ILE A 62 -1.17 -10.78 -1.13
C ILE A 62 -2.22 -10.25 -2.11
N ILE A 63 -3.16 -11.09 -2.55
CA ILE A 63 -4.27 -10.67 -3.42
C ILE A 63 -5.10 -9.59 -2.73
N LEU A 64 -5.52 -9.82 -1.48
CA LEU A 64 -6.29 -8.83 -0.71
C LEU A 64 -5.54 -7.52 -0.53
N PHE A 65 -4.22 -7.56 -0.30
CA PHE A 65 -3.42 -6.34 -0.22
C PHE A 65 -3.34 -5.60 -1.55
N ASN A 66 -3.23 -6.31 -2.68
CA ASN A 66 -3.22 -5.67 -3.99
C ASN A 66 -4.56 -4.98 -4.29
N GLU A 67 -5.68 -5.60 -3.95
CA GLU A 67 -7.01 -4.96 -4.08
C GLU A 67 -7.14 -3.71 -3.21
N GLN A 68 -6.67 -3.77 -1.96
CA GLN A 68 -6.67 -2.60 -1.07
C GLN A 68 -5.77 -1.48 -1.59
N ILE A 69 -4.59 -1.82 -2.13
CA ILE A 69 -3.65 -0.87 -2.73
C ILE A 69 -4.31 -0.18 -3.93
N GLY A 70 -4.95 -0.94 -4.82
CA GLY A 70 -5.65 -0.41 -5.99
C GLY A 70 -6.73 0.60 -5.59
N LYS A 71 -7.63 0.24 -4.66
CA LYS A 71 -8.68 1.14 -4.16
C LYS A 71 -8.11 2.41 -3.54
N LEU A 72 -7.06 2.29 -2.73
CA LEU A 72 -6.41 3.46 -2.10
C LEU A 72 -5.70 4.35 -3.13
N GLN A 73 -5.16 3.78 -4.20
CA GLN A 73 -4.55 4.54 -5.29
C GLN A 73 -5.61 5.26 -6.12
N GLU A 74 -6.72 4.61 -6.45
CA GLU A 74 -7.86 5.26 -7.13
C GLU A 74 -8.39 6.45 -6.33
N GLU A 75 -8.66 6.27 -5.03
CA GLU A 75 -9.12 7.36 -4.16
C GLU A 75 -8.09 8.50 -4.04
N LEU A 76 -6.80 8.18 -4.00
CA LEU A 76 -5.73 9.18 -3.96
C LEU A 76 -5.60 9.94 -5.28
N ASP A 77 -5.73 9.26 -6.41
CA ASP A 77 -5.66 9.84 -7.75
C ASP A 77 -6.86 10.76 -8.01
N GLU A 78 -8.06 10.38 -7.55
CA GLU A 78 -9.24 11.25 -7.57
C GLU A 78 -9.03 12.53 -6.75
N LEU A 79 -8.47 12.41 -5.55
CA LEU A 79 -8.14 13.57 -4.70
C LEU A 79 -7.06 14.45 -5.33
N ASP A 80 -6.00 13.86 -5.90
CA ASP A 80 -4.94 14.59 -6.60
C ASP A 80 -5.46 15.30 -7.86
N ARG A 81 -6.44 14.70 -8.58
CA ARG A 81 -7.10 15.30 -9.75
C ARG A 81 -8.04 16.44 -9.37
N ALA A 82 -8.79 16.28 -8.27
CA ALA A 82 -9.69 17.32 -7.76
C ALA A 82 -8.92 18.49 -7.12
N PHE A 83 -7.75 18.25 -6.54
CA PHE A 83 -6.95 19.25 -5.81
C PHE A 83 -5.46 19.25 -6.22
N PRO A 84 -5.14 19.57 -7.49
CA PRO A 84 -3.76 19.50 -7.99
C PRO A 84 -2.80 20.46 -7.29
N ALA A 85 -3.31 21.57 -6.74
CA ALA A 85 -2.54 22.54 -5.95
C ALA A 85 -1.98 21.93 -4.65
N LEU A 86 -2.57 20.85 -4.13
CA LEU A 86 -2.13 20.15 -2.91
C LEU A 86 -1.08 19.05 -3.19
N LYS A 87 -0.78 18.79 -4.48
CA LYS A 87 0.12 17.71 -4.90
C LYS A 87 1.59 17.97 -4.55
N LYS A 88 2.01 19.24 -4.57
CA LYS A 88 3.38 19.64 -4.25
C LYS A 88 3.49 19.92 -2.75
N PRO A 89 4.53 19.43 -2.05
CA PRO A 89 4.94 20.12 -0.83
C PRO A 89 5.21 21.56 -1.25
N ALA A 90 4.55 22.52 -0.60
CA ALA A 90 4.96 23.91 -0.72
C ALA A 90 6.44 23.93 -0.32
N ARG A 91 7.35 24.03 -1.29
CA ARG A 91 8.69 24.54 -1.02
C ARG A 91 8.40 25.93 -0.48
N LEU A 92 8.39 26.06 0.84
CA LEU A 92 8.66 27.33 1.50
C LEU A 92 10.02 27.71 0.94
N LYS A 93 10.03 28.55 -0.11
CA LYS A 93 11.21 29.33 -0.43
C LYS A 93 11.47 30.06 0.89
N GLY A 94 12.52 29.65 1.58
CA GLY A 94 13.11 30.48 2.62
C GLY A 94 13.45 31.78 1.94
N GLU A 95 12.57 32.77 2.11
CA GLU A 95 12.97 34.16 2.08
C GLU A 95 13.98 34.31 3.21
N LYS A 96 15.25 34.44 2.84
CA LYS A 96 16.20 35.40 3.38
C LYS A 96 17.35 35.55 2.39
#